data_AF-A0A0H4BN64-F1
#
_entry.id   AF-A0A0H4BN64-F1
#
_cell.length_a   1.000
_cell.length_b   1.000
_cell.length_c   1.000
_cell.angle_alpha   90.00
_cell.angle_beta   90.00
_cell.angle_gamma   90.00
#
_symmetry.space_group_name_H-M   'P 1'
#
loop_
_entity.id
_entity.type
_entity.pdbx_description
1 polymer ?
#
loop_
_entity_poly.entity_id
_entity_poly.type
_entity_poly.pdbx_seq_one_letter_code
_entity_poly.pdbx_strand_id
1 'polypeptide(L)'
;NIGRSSIRYAIEYLPNNLRCFVWDDYPWKSLPSTFAPKMLVHLQLKRSKLCYLWMETKHLPSLRRIDLSWSERLMRTPDFKRMPNLEYVNLNQCSNLEEVHHSLGCCSKLIGLYLNDCKSLKRFPCVNVESLEYLNLYGCSSLEKFPEIHGRMKPEIQIHMLGSGIRELPSSIFQYQTHVTKLLLWDMKNLVALPSGICRLKSLVSLSVSGCSKLESLPEEIGDLDNLRVLLARDTMILQPPSSIVRLNKLIILMFGGFDDGVHFEFPPVAEGLRSLEHLDLSYCNLIDGGLPEDIGSLSSLKKLDLGSNNFEHLPPSIAQLGALRSLDLKHCQRLTQLPELPSELNELRVDCHMALKFIHDLVTKRKKLQRVKLDDAHNDTIYNLFAHALFQNISSMRHDISASDSLSLRVFTGEPYPEKIPSWFHHQGWDSSVSLNLPENWYIPDKFLGFAVCYSRSLIDTTTHLIPVCDDGMSCMTQKLALSECDTESSDYSECDIHFFFIPFAGLWDTSKANGKTPNDYGIIRLSFSGEMKMYGLHLLYKEGP
;
A
#
# COMPACT_ATOMS: atom_id res chain seq x y z
N ASN A 1 -31.81 24.20 -28.51
CA ASN A 1 -31.51 23.10 -29.44
C ASN A 1 -31.39 23.61 -30.86
N ILE A 2 -30.20 24.06 -31.27
CA ILE A 2 -29.86 24.18 -32.68
C ILE A 2 -29.22 22.84 -33.05
N GLY A 3 -29.93 22.06 -33.86
CA GLY A 3 -29.59 20.68 -34.22
C GLY A 3 -28.35 20.58 -35.08
N ARG A 4 -27.72 19.41 -35.00
CA ARG A 4 -26.58 18.94 -35.82
C ARG A 4 -26.89 19.09 -37.31
N SER A 5 -26.55 20.23 -37.89
CA SER A 5 -26.28 20.38 -39.32
C SER A 5 -24.91 21.02 -39.46
N SER A 6 -24.16 20.54 -40.46
CA SER A 6 -22.79 20.93 -40.74
C SER A 6 -22.75 22.39 -41.24
N ILE A 7 -22.82 23.36 -40.33
CA ILE A 7 -22.76 24.79 -40.65
C ILE A 7 -21.29 25.15 -40.86
N ARG A 8 -20.88 25.25 -42.14
CA ARG A 8 -19.56 25.71 -42.59
C ARG A 8 -19.36 27.23 -42.51
N TYR A 9 -20.37 28.00 -42.11
CA TYR A 9 -20.27 29.45 -41.94
C TYR A 9 -19.95 29.80 -40.48
N ALA A 10 -19.07 30.76 -40.25
CA ALA A 10 -18.87 31.34 -38.94
C ALA A 10 -20.20 31.91 -38.43
N ILE A 11 -20.55 31.72 -37.16
CA ILE A 11 -21.62 32.54 -36.57
C ILE A 11 -21.13 33.99 -36.60
N GLU A 12 -21.81 34.82 -37.38
CA GLU A 12 -21.51 36.25 -37.47
C GLU A 12 -22.22 37.05 -36.37
N TYR A 13 -23.29 36.49 -35.77
CA TYR A 13 -24.13 37.19 -34.81
C TYR A 13 -24.62 36.30 -33.67
N LEU A 14 -24.46 36.79 -32.43
CA LEU A 14 -25.09 36.25 -31.23
C LEU A 14 -25.84 37.37 -30.49
N PRO A 15 -27.02 37.10 -29.92
CA PRO A 15 -27.84 38.12 -29.28
C PRO A 15 -27.24 38.60 -27.94
N ASN A 16 -27.20 39.92 -27.74
CA ASN A 16 -26.59 40.54 -26.55
C ASN A 16 -27.50 40.64 -25.31
N ASN A 17 -28.74 40.14 -25.40
CA ASN A 17 -29.71 40.11 -24.29
C ASN A 17 -29.70 38.78 -23.51
N LEU A 18 -28.78 37.87 -23.82
CA LEU A 18 -28.69 36.56 -23.17
C LEU A 18 -28.29 36.68 -21.69
N ARG A 19 -28.94 35.87 -20.85
CA ARG A 19 -28.56 35.65 -19.43
C ARG A 19 -27.79 34.34 -19.23
N CYS A 20 -27.98 33.39 -20.12
CA CYS A 20 -27.34 32.09 -20.10
C CYS A 20 -27.00 31.72 -21.54
N PHE A 21 -25.78 31.27 -21.79
CA PHE A 21 -25.36 30.78 -23.10
C PHE A 21 -24.66 29.44 -22.92
N VAL A 22 -25.32 28.38 -23.39
CA VAL A 22 -24.85 26.99 -23.29
C VAL A 22 -24.78 26.41 -24.69
N TRP A 23 -23.59 26.02 -25.11
CA TRP A 23 -23.36 25.37 -26.40
C TRP A 23 -22.16 24.43 -26.32
N ASP A 24 -22.43 23.17 -25.98
CA ASP A 24 -21.41 22.14 -26.00
C ASP A 24 -21.05 21.76 -27.45
N ASP A 25 -19.79 21.36 -27.67
CA ASP A 25 -19.23 21.05 -28.98
C ASP A 25 -19.23 22.27 -29.94
N TYR A 26 -19.04 23.50 -29.40
CA TYR A 26 -19.02 24.74 -30.20
C TYR A 26 -17.92 24.65 -31.29
N PRO A 27 -18.28 24.72 -32.58
CA PRO A 27 -17.39 24.29 -33.66
C PRO A 27 -16.38 25.36 -34.11
N TRP A 28 -16.54 26.61 -33.69
CA TRP A 28 -15.72 27.74 -34.15
C TRP A 28 -14.56 28.07 -33.21
N LYS A 29 -13.55 28.76 -33.76
CA LYS A 29 -12.31 29.09 -33.06
C LYS A 29 -12.46 30.19 -32.01
N SER A 30 -13.51 31.01 -32.10
CA SER A 30 -13.81 32.07 -31.13
C SER A 30 -15.29 32.46 -31.16
N LEU A 31 -15.73 33.21 -30.15
CA LEU A 31 -17.01 33.92 -30.22
C LEU A 31 -16.92 35.16 -31.12
N PRO A 32 -18.04 35.63 -31.69
CA PRO A 32 -18.07 36.86 -32.48
C PRO A 32 -17.59 38.06 -31.67
N SER A 33 -16.81 38.97 -32.27
CA SER A 33 -16.35 40.19 -31.59
C SER A 33 -17.52 41.10 -31.18
N THR A 34 -18.64 41.05 -31.88
CA THR A 34 -19.87 41.81 -31.59
C THR A 34 -20.65 41.28 -30.37
N PHE A 35 -20.29 40.09 -29.87
CA PHE A 35 -20.93 39.48 -28.71
C PHE A 35 -20.39 40.09 -27.41
N ALA A 36 -21.21 40.94 -26.79
CA ALA A 36 -20.96 41.64 -25.53
C ALA A 36 -22.23 41.69 -24.64
N PRO A 37 -22.75 40.53 -24.19
CA PRO A 37 -24.01 40.46 -23.44
C PRO A 37 -23.84 40.89 -21.98
N LYS A 38 -24.20 42.14 -21.66
CA LYS A 38 -24.05 42.70 -20.29
C LYS A 38 -24.85 41.95 -19.21
N MET A 39 -25.92 41.25 -19.61
CA MET A 39 -26.81 40.49 -18.72
C MET A 39 -26.41 39.01 -18.57
N LEU A 40 -25.33 38.56 -19.23
CA LEU A 40 -24.89 37.17 -19.20
C LEU A 40 -24.39 36.80 -17.81
N VAL A 41 -24.94 35.74 -17.24
CA VAL A 41 -24.61 35.20 -15.91
C VAL A 41 -23.83 33.90 -16.02
N HIS A 42 -24.18 33.05 -16.99
CA HIS A 42 -23.57 31.75 -17.19
C HIS A 42 -23.18 31.55 -18.66
N LEU A 43 -21.93 31.14 -18.86
CA LEU A 43 -21.36 30.80 -20.15
C LEU A 43 -20.80 29.37 -20.10
N GLN A 44 -21.32 28.47 -20.92
CA GLN A 44 -20.85 27.09 -21.06
C GLN A 44 -20.59 26.77 -22.53
N LEU A 45 -19.36 26.37 -22.83
CA LEU A 45 -18.89 25.95 -24.14
C LEU A 45 -17.98 24.73 -23.99
N LYS A 46 -18.51 23.62 -23.48
CA LYS A 46 -17.72 22.40 -23.24
C LYS A 46 -17.31 21.73 -24.55
N ARG A 47 -16.20 21.00 -24.55
CA ARG A 47 -15.74 20.19 -25.71
C ARG A 47 -15.62 21.02 -27.00
N SER A 48 -15.30 22.31 -26.86
CA SER A 48 -15.35 23.25 -27.98
C SER A 48 -14.04 23.30 -28.77
N LYS A 49 -14.14 23.69 -30.04
CA LYS A 49 -12.97 23.92 -30.92
C LYS A 49 -12.37 25.32 -30.77
N LEU A 50 -12.69 26.01 -29.67
CA LEU A 50 -12.22 27.36 -29.36
C LEU A 50 -10.69 27.35 -29.24
N CYS A 51 -10.05 28.30 -29.90
CA CYS A 51 -8.65 28.67 -29.65
C CYS A 51 -8.57 29.78 -28.59
N TYR A 52 -9.54 30.71 -28.63
CA TYR A 52 -9.70 31.82 -27.71
C TYR A 52 -11.20 32.05 -27.49
N LEU A 53 -11.60 32.53 -26.30
CA LEU A 53 -13.00 32.90 -26.07
C LEU A 53 -13.37 34.16 -26.85
N TRP A 54 -12.58 35.23 -26.65
CA TRP A 54 -12.55 36.48 -27.41
C TRP A 54 -11.18 37.15 -27.23
N MET A 55 -10.76 37.97 -28.19
CA MET A 55 -9.46 38.66 -28.16
C MET A 55 -9.51 40.02 -27.45
N GLU A 56 -10.68 40.67 -27.44
CA GLU A 56 -10.86 42.00 -26.86
C GLU A 56 -11.34 41.90 -25.41
N THR A 57 -11.01 42.89 -24.58
CA THR A 57 -11.60 43.03 -23.24
C THR A 57 -13.11 43.23 -23.35
N LYS A 58 -13.89 42.31 -22.76
CA LYS A 58 -15.36 42.40 -22.72
C LYS A 58 -15.85 42.85 -21.35
N HIS A 59 -16.78 43.81 -21.35
CA HIS A 59 -17.45 44.26 -20.14
C HIS A 59 -18.69 43.41 -19.85
N LEU A 60 -18.54 42.43 -18.95
CA LEU A 60 -19.58 41.47 -18.58
C LEU A 60 -19.83 41.53 -17.07
N PRO A 61 -20.50 42.59 -16.59
CA PRO A 61 -20.65 42.85 -15.15
C PRO A 61 -21.51 41.80 -14.43
N SER A 62 -22.38 41.09 -15.15
CA SER A 62 -23.28 40.08 -14.56
C SER A 62 -22.71 38.66 -14.56
N LEU A 63 -21.55 38.43 -15.19
CA LEU A 63 -21.02 37.10 -15.43
C LEU A 63 -20.51 36.48 -14.12
N ARG A 64 -21.02 35.29 -13.81
CA ARG A 64 -20.70 34.54 -12.59
C ARG A 64 -19.98 33.23 -12.87
N ARG A 65 -20.27 32.58 -14.01
CA ARG A 65 -19.75 31.24 -14.32
C ARG A 65 -19.28 31.12 -15.76
N ILE A 66 -18.07 30.59 -15.93
CA ILE A 66 -17.49 30.20 -17.22
C ILE A 66 -17.12 28.73 -17.16
N ASP A 67 -17.62 27.92 -18.09
CA ASP A 67 -17.24 26.52 -18.26
C ASP A 67 -16.80 26.27 -19.70
N LEU A 68 -15.50 26.06 -19.88
CA LEU A 68 -14.86 25.73 -21.16
C LEU A 68 -14.22 24.34 -21.11
N SER A 69 -14.61 23.49 -20.16
CA SER A 69 -13.98 22.19 -19.94
C SER A 69 -13.96 21.33 -21.21
N TRP A 70 -12.93 20.49 -21.34
CA TRP A 70 -12.64 19.62 -22.47
C TRP A 70 -12.40 20.35 -23.79
N SER A 71 -12.12 21.65 -23.75
CA SER A 71 -11.77 22.43 -24.94
C SER A 71 -10.28 22.33 -25.21
N GLU A 72 -9.84 21.21 -25.78
CA GLU A 72 -8.42 20.86 -25.98
C GLU A 72 -7.64 21.89 -26.81
N ARG A 73 -8.32 22.68 -27.65
CA ARG A 73 -7.69 23.71 -28.51
C ARG A 73 -7.52 25.06 -27.85
N LEU A 74 -8.10 25.27 -26.67
CA LEU A 74 -8.07 26.55 -25.97
C LEU A 74 -6.63 26.85 -25.54
N MET A 75 -6.04 27.94 -26.04
CA MET A 75 -4.65 28.27 -25.75
C MET A 75 -4.50 29.24 -24.58
N ARG A 76 -5.45 30.18 -24.41
CA ARG A 76 -5.43 31.19 -23.35
C ARG A 76 -6.84 31.56 -22.88
N THR A 77 -6.97 31.96 -21.62
CA THR A 77 -8.23 32.50 -21.07
C THR A 77 -8.44 33.97 -21.46
N PRO A 78 -9.68 34.49 -21.39
CA PRO A 78 -9.93 35.93 -21.64
C PRO A 78 -9.40 36.83 -20.51
N ASP A 79 -9.37 38.14 -20.77
CA ASP A 79 -9.25 39.16 -19.74
C ASP A 79 -10.48 39.15 -18.82
N PHE A 80 -10.25 39.03 -17.51
CA PHE A 80 -11.24 38.97 -16.44
C PHE A 80 -11.47 40.32 -15.73
N LYS A 81 -10.69 41.37 -16.02
CA LYS A 81 -10.71 42.65 -15.27
C LYS A 81 -12.08 43.33 -15.23
N ARG A 82 -12.91 43.09 -16.25
CA ARG A 82 -14.27 43.66 -16.38
C ARG A 82 -15.37 42.64 -16.07
N MET A 83 -15.07 41.65 -15.23
CA MET A 83 -15.97 40.58 -14.75
C MET A 83 -15.96 40.48 -13.21
N PRO A 84 -16.39 41.54 -12.49
CA PRO A 84 -16.22 41.65 -11.04
C PRO A 84 -17.04 40.63 -10.22
N ASN A 85 -18.01 39.95 -10.83
CA ASN A 85 -18.91 39.00 -10.19
C ASN A 85 -18.58 37.53 -10.53
N LEU A 86 -17.41 37.27 -11.12
CA LEU A 86 -17.01 35.92 -11.51
C LEU A 86 -16.77 35.04 -10.26
N GLU A 87 -17.49 33.93 -10.18
CA GLU A 87 -17.48 32.98 -9.06
C GLU A 87 -16.86 31.64 -9.43
N TYR A 88 -17.06 31.16 -10.67
CA TYR A 88 -16.57 29.85 -11.09
C TYR A 88 -15.95 29.88 -12.48
N VAL A 89 -14.78 29.28 -12.60
CA VAL A 89 -14.07 29.07 -13.87
C VAL A 89 -13.68 27.61 -13.98
N ASN A 90 -14.27 26.90 -14.95
CA ASN A 90 -13.98 25.51 -15.24
C ASN A 90 -13.24 25.38 -16.57
N LEU A 91 -11.99 24.92 -16.50
CA LEU A 91 -11.04 24.73 -17.59
C LEU A 91 -10.48 23.29 -17.61
N ASN A 92 -11.14 22.35 -16.92
CA ASN A 92 -10.71 20.96 -16.87
C ASN A 92 -10.48 20.39 -18.27
N GLN A 93 -9.41 19.64 -18.45
CA GLN A 93 -8.99 18.97 -19.68
C GLN A 93 -8.81 19.91 -20.88
N CYS A 94 -8.49 21.19 -20.63
CA CYS A 94 -7.99 22.09 -21.67
C CYS A 94 -6.50 21.83 -21.90
N SER A 95 -6.17 20.73 -22.59
CA SER A 95 -4.80 20.21 -22.72
C SER A 95 -3.78 21.17 -23.34
N ASN A 96 -4.19 22.03 -24.29
CA ASN A 96 -3.32 23.03 -24.93
C ASN A 96 -3.36 24.41 -24.25
N LEU A 97 -4.00 24.55 -23.09
CA LEU A 97 -4.04 25.83 -22.37
C LEU A 97 -2.63 26.14 -21.87
N GLU A 98 -2.01 27.19 -22.39
CA GLU A 98 -0.64 27.59 -22.03
C GLU A 98 -0.59 28.63 -20.91
N GLU A 99 -1.58 29.52 -20.88
CA GLU A 99 -1.62 30.67 -19.98
C GLU A 99 -3.05 30.97 -19.50
N VAL A 100 -3.17 31.18 -18.20
CA VAL A 100 -4.33 31.82 -17.58
C VAL A 100 -4.02 33.30 -17.40
N HIS A 101 -4.92 34.17 -17.86
CA HIS A 101 -4.70 35.61 -17.91
C HIS A 101 -4.48 36.22 -16.51
N HIS A 102 -3.45 37.07 -16.36
CA HIS A 102 -3.02 37.70 -15.10
C HIS A 102 -4.13 38.41 -14.31
N SER A 103 -5.15 38.94 -15.00
CA SER A 103 -6.29 39.60 -14.37
C SER A 103 -7.15 38.68 -13.49
N LEU A 104 -6.98 37.36 -13.55
CA LEU A 104 -7.71 36.43 -12.67
C LEU A 104 -7.42 36.72 -11.19
N GLY A 105 -6.22 37.18 -10.86
CA GLY A 105 -5.86 37.59 -9.50
C GLY A 105 -6.67 38.78 -8.96
N CYS A 106 -7.33 39.54 -9.84
CA CYS A 106 -8.23 40.63 -9.45
C CYS A 106 -9.66 40.16 -9.13
N CYS A 107 -9.99 38.89 -9.37
CA CYS A 107 -11.33 38.34 -9.14
C CYS A 107 -11.55 38.05 -7.64
N SER A 108 -12.03 39.03 -6.88
CA SER A 108 -12.25 38.92 -5.43
C SER A 108 -13.45 38.04 -5.03
N LYS A 109 -14.29 37.60 -5.97
CA LYS A 109 -15.47 36.75 -5.73
C LYS A 109 -15.32 35.31 -6.24
N LEU A 110 -14.12 34.91 -6.68
CA LEU A 110 -13.88 33.59 -7.24
C LEU A 110 -13.96 32.51 -6.15
N ILE A 111 -14.95 31.63 -6.25
CA ILE A 111 -15.21 30.52 -5.31
C ILE A 111 -14.52 29.24 -5.77
N GLY A 112 -14.56 28.92 -7.07
CA GLY A 112 -14.02 27.66 -7.61
C GLY A 112 -13.25 27.82 -8.92
N LEU A 113 -12.03 27.28 -8.95
CA LEU A 113 -11.13 27.29 -10.10
C LEU A 113 -10.65 25.86 -10.43
N TYR A 114 -11.06 25.35 -11.59
CA TYR A 114 -10.84 23.95 -11.99
C TYR A 114 -9.95 23.88 -13.25
N LEU A 115 -8.74 23.32 -13.15
CA LEU A 115 -7.78 23.15 -14.25
C LEU A 115 -7.17 21.75 -14.31
N ASN A 116 -7.95 20.72 -13.96
CA ASN A 116 -7.51 19.33 -14.04
C ASN A 116 -6.97 19.02 -15.44
N ASP A 117 -5.83 18.34 -15.55
CA ASP A 117 -5.22 17.88 -16.79
C ASP A 117 -4.96 18.98 -17.84
N CYS A 118 -4.74 20.23 -17.41
CA CYS A 118 -4.21 21.29 -18.27
C CYS A 118 -2.70 21.07 -18.53
N LYS A 119 -2.37 20.04 -19.32
CA LYS A 119 -1.00 19.53 -19.50
C LYS A 119 0.00 20.55 -20.06
N SER A 120 -0.43 21.52 -20.86
CA SER A 120 0.43 22.55 -21.46
C SER A 120 0.54 23.85 -20.64
N LEU A 121 -0.11 23.92 -19.47
CA LEU A 121 -0.20 25.14 -18.68
C LEU A 121 1.16 25.49 -18.07
N LYS A 122 1.75 26.59 -18.52
CA LYS A 122 3.09 27.06 -18.08
C LYS A 122 3.02 28.32 -17.23
N ARG A 123 2.08 29.21 -17.55
CA ARG A 123 1.95 30.54 -16.91
C ARG A 123 0.63 30.60 -16.16
N PHE A 124 0.72 30.67 -14.83
CA PHE A 124 -0.45 30.85 -13.96
C PHE A 124 -0.36 32.17 -13.19
N PRO A 125 -1.48 32.91 -13.07
CA PRO A 125 -1.49 34.22 -12.43
C PRO A 125 -1.44 34.10 -10.91
N CYS A 126 -1.28 35.24 -10.23
CA CYS A 126 -1.56 35.28 -8.80
C CYS A 126 -3.04 34.96 -8.54
N VAL A 127 -3.32 34.32 -7.41
CA VAL A 127 -4.67 33.91 -7.02
C VAL A 127 -5.08 34.65 -5.76
N ASN A 128 -6.21 35.35 -5.82
CA ASN A 128 -6.86 35.87 -4.62
C ASN A 128 -7.61 34.71 -3.93
N VAL A 129 -7.19 34.35 -2.72
CA VAL A 129 -7.74 33.23 -1.95
C VAL A 129 -8.79 33.64 -0.89
N GLU A 130 -9.16 34.92 -0.80
CA GLU A 130 -10.13 35.41 0.22
C GLU A 130 -11.52 34.79 0.06
N SER A 131 -11.97 34.58 -1.18
CA SER A 131 -13.26 33.95 -1.49
C SER A 131 -13.15 32.49 -1.95
N LEU A 132 -11.94 32.05 -2.33
CA LEU A 132 -11.71 30.76 -2.95
C LEU A 132 -11.93 29.61 -1.97
N GLU A 133 -12.73 28.63 -2.40
CA GLU A 133 -13.03 27.40 -1.66
C GLU A 133 -12.40 26.18 -2.34
N TYR A 134 -12.14 26.26 -3.66
CA TYR A 134 -11.59 25.15 -4.43
C TYR A 134 -10.61 25.61 -5.51
N LEU A 135 -9.38 25.08 -5.46
CA LEU A 135 -8.34 25.25 -6.48
C LEU A 135 -7.85 23.87 -6.92
N ASN A 136 -7.98 23.56 -8.21
CA ASN A 136 -7.51 22.28 -8.73
C ASN A 136 -6.56 22.47 -9.93
N LEU A 137 -5.32 22.03 -9.71
CA LEU A 137 -4.17 22.01 -10.61
C LEU A 137 -3.68 20.56 -10.84
N TYR A 138 -4.53 19.57 -10.57
CA TYR A 138 -4.22 18.15 -10.77
C TYR A 138 -3.79 17.91 -12.23
N GLY A 139 -2.70 17.15 -12.43
CA GLY A 139 -2.24 16.79 -13.78
C GLY A 139 -1.76 17.96 -14.65
N CYS A 140 -1.55 19.16 -14.08
CA CYS A 140 -0.90 20.29 -14.76
C CYS A 140 0.62 20.05 -14.88
N SER A 141 1.03 19.08 -15.69
CA SER A 141 2.42 18.58 -15.75
C SER A 141 3.45 19.60 -16.24
N SER A 142 3.05 20.64 -16.99
CA SER A 142 3.96 21.72 -17.44
C SER A 142 4.02 22.92 -16.48
N LEU A 143 3.21 22.93 -15.42
CA LEU A 143 3.15 24.07 -14.49
C LEU A 143 4.28 23.95 -13.48
N GLU A 144 5.41 24.60 -13.75
CA GLU A 144 6.63 24.44 -12.93
C GLU A 144 6.63 25.22 -11.62
N LYS A 145 5.80 26.27 -11.51
CA LYS A 145 5.73 27.14 -10.34
C LYS A 145 4.31 27.15 -9.79
N PHE A 146 4.18 26.91 -8.49
CA PHE A 146 2.92 27.16 -7.80
C PHE A 146 2.59 28.66 -7.85
N PRO A 147 1.32 29.04 -8.04
CA PRO A 147 0.98 30.45 -8.17
C PRO A 147 1.14 31.25 -6.87
N GLU A 148 1.56 32.50 -7.00
CA GLU A 148 1.58 33.42 -5.88
C GLU A 148 0.15 33.60 -5.33
N ILE A 149 0.00 33.43 -4.01
CA ILE A 149 -1.28 33.60 -3.33
C ILE A 149 -1.34 34.98 -2.67
N HIS A 150 -2.49 35.64 -2.81
CA HIS A 150 -2.81 36.89 -2.15
C HIS A 150 -4.09 36.75 -1.33
N GLY A 151 -4.12 37.39 -0.16
CA GLY A 151 -5.27 37.34 0.75
C GLY A 151 -5.21 36.21 1.78
N ARG A 152 -6.18 36.21 2.69
CA ARG A 152 -6.25 35.25 3.80
C ARG A 152 -6.96 33.97 3.36
N MET A 153 -6.22 32.86 3.36
CA MET A 153 -6.75 31.53 3.04
C MET A 153 -7.79 31.08 4.08
N LYS A 154 -8.97 30.63 3.62
CA LYS A 154 -9.99 30.01 4.48
C LYS A 154 -9.52 28.63 4.98
N PRO A 155 -9.85 28.21 6.21
CA PRO A 155 -9.48 26.88 6.72
C PRO A 155 -9.97 25.71 5.86
N GLU A 156 -11.12 25.86 5.19
CA GLU A 156 -11.79 24.80 4.43
C GLU A 156 -11.41 24.75 2.94
N ILE A 157 -10.46 25.57 2.48
CA ILE A 157 -10.06 25.57 1.07
C ILE A 157 -9.50 24.20 0.66
N GLN A 158 -9.90 23.72 -0.51
CA GLN A 158 -9.37 22.49 -1.10
C GLN A 158 -8.41 22.86 -2.23
N ILE A 159 -7.13 22.47 -2.08
CA ILE A 159 -6.09 22.67 -3.10
C ILE A 159 -5.63 21.29 -3.57
N HIS A 160 -5.88 20.97 -4.84
CA HIS A 160 -5.45 19.73 -5.47
C HIS A 160 -4.32 20.04 -6.45
N MET A 161 -3.13 19.46 -6.24
CA MET A 161 -1.96 19.69 -7.11
C MET A 161 -1.17 18.41 -7.41
N LEU A 162 -1.79 17.25 -7.18
CA LEU A 162 -1.19 15.94 -7.44
C LEU A 162 -0.87 15.81 -8.94
N GLY A 163 0.27 15.21 -9.28
CA GLY A 163 0.71 15.07 -10.66
C GLY A 163 1.03 16.39 -11.39
N SER A 164 1.12 17.52 -10.68
CA SER A 164 1.54 18.81 -11.27
C SER A 164 3.05 18.86 -11.49
N GLY A 165 3.49 19.72 -12.42
CA GLY A 165 4.90 19.94 -12.71
C GLY A 165 5.65 20.80 -11.70
N ILE A 166 5.02 21.15 -10.58
CA ILE A 166 5.48 22.17 -9.63
C ILE A 166 6.77 21.71 -8.96
N ARG A 167 7.79 22.57 -9.01
CA ARG A 167 9.14 22.28 -8.48
C ARG A 167 9.31 22.64 -7.01
N GLU A 168 8.59 23.66 -6.55
CA GLU A 168 8.70 24.21 -5.20
C GLU A 168 7.33 24.73 -4.74
N LEU A 169 7.02 24.51 -3.47
CA LEU A 169 5.85 25.10 -2.81
C LEU A 169 6.26 26.42 -2.14
N PRO A 170 5.52 27.54 -2.34
CA PRO A 170 5.85 28.80 -1.70
C PRO A 170 5.56 28.76 -0.20
N SER A 171 6.44 29.41 0.57
CA SER A 171 6.31 29.52 2.03
C SER A 171 5.02 30.19 2.48
N SER A 172 4.40 31.02 1.63
CA SER A 172 3.15 31.71 1.89
C SER A 172 1.96 30.77 2.09
N ILE A 173 1.95 29.57 1.49
CA ILE A 173 0.91 28.54 1.72
C ILE A 173 0.83 28.16 3.20
N PHE A 174 1.98 28.25 3.89
CA PHE A 174 2.15 27.83 5.28
C PHE A 174 2.24 29.02 6.25
N GLN A 175 2.12 30.26 5.75
CA GLN A 175 2.28 31.48 6.55
C GLN A 175 1.10 31.71 7.51
N TYR A 176 -0.09 31.25 7.13
CA TYR A 176 -1.30 31.38 7.94
C TYR A 176 -1.49 30.09 8.74
N GLN A 177 -1.88 30.19 10.01
CA GLN A 177 -2.25 29.06 10.88
C GLN A 177 -3.50 28.38 10.30
N THR A 178 -3.32 27.62 9.23
CA THR A 178 -4.37 26.86 8.59
C THR A 178 -4.60 25.59 9.41
N HIS A 179 -5.87 25.21 9.58
CA HIS A 179 -6.26 23.96 10.25
C HIS A 179 -6.04 22.75 9.32
N VAL A 180 -4.99 22.77 8.48
CA VAL A 180 -4.71 21.70 7.53
C VAL A 180 -4.33 20.46 8.33
N THR A 181 -5.19 19.46 8.27
CA THR A 181 -5.00 18.17 8.94
C THR A 181 -4.39 17.13 8.00
N LYS A 182 -4.54 17.28 6.69
CA LYS A 182 -3.98 16.37 5.68
C LYS A 182 -3.37 17.17 4.53
N LEU A 183 -2.13 16.87 4.17
CA LEU A 183 -1.43 17.46 3.04
C LEU A 183 -0.92 16.35 2.12
N LEU A 184 -1.43 16.34 0.90
CA LEU A 184 -1.28 15.27 -0.08
C LEU A 184 -0.58 15.84 -1.31
N LEU A 185 0.68 15.47 -1.50
CA LEU A 185 1.60 15.99 -2.52
C LEU A 185 2.05 14.90 -3.50
N TRP A 186 1.29 13.83 -3.63
CA TRP A 186 1.71 12.62 -4.34
C TRP A 186 1.93 12.89 -5.84
N ASP A 187 2.88 12.15 -6.43
CA ASP A 187 3.24 12.21 -7.84
C ASP A 187 3.67 13.60 -8.35
N MET A 188 4.13 14.50 -7.44
CA MET A 188 4.77 15.75 -7.85
C MET A 188 6.21 15.47 -8.29
N LYS A 189 6.38 14.83 -9.45
CA LYS A 189 7.66 14.32 -9.99
C LYS A 189 8.79 15.34 -10.13
N ASN A 190 8.45 16.63 -10.10
CA ASN A 190 9.40 17.73 -10.23
C ASN A 190 9.69 18.45 -8.91
N LEU A 191 8.99 18.11 -7.82
CA LEU A 191 9.18 18.72 -6.50
C LEU A 191 10.56 18.34 -5.95
N VAL A 192 11.41 19.33 -5.72
CA VAL A 192 12.80 19.12 -5.27
C VAL A 192 12.94 19.27 -3.76
N ALA A 193 12.16 20.16 -3.15
CA ALA A 193 12.23 20.43 -1.72
C ALA A 193 10.86 20.85 -1.17
N LEU A 194 10.64 20.56 0.11
CA LEU A 194 9.55 21.16 0.88
C LEU A 194 10.06 22.43 1.57
N PRO A 195 9.29 23.52 1.59
CA PRO A 195 9.67 24.71 2.36
C PRO A 195 9.58 24.42 3.86
N SER A 196 10.51 24.95 4.65
CA SER A 196 10.52 24.81 6.13
C SER A 196 9.25 25.34 6.81
N GLY A 197 8.49 26.22 6.13
CA GLY A 197 7.18 26.68 6.57
C GLY A 197 6.18 25.53 6.84
N ILE A 198 6.32 24.38 6.17
CA ILE A 198 5.46 23.20 6.40
C ILE A 198 5.45 22.76 7.86
N CYS A 199 6.57 22.91 8.57
CA CYS A 199 6.74 22.49 9.97
C CYS A 199 5.95 23.39 10.95
N ARG A 200 5.38 24.50 10.47
CA ARG A 200 4.47 25.36 11.24
C ARG A 200 3.03 24.86 11.26
N LEU A 201 2.69 23.85 10.44
CA LEU A 201 1.35 23.26 10.38
C LEU A 201 1.08 22.34 11.60
N LYS A 202 0.94 22.93 12.78
CA LYS A 202 0.75 22.19 14.04
C LYS A 202 -0.52 21.32 14.09
N SER A 203 -1.49 21.55 13.20
CA SER A 203 -2.71 20.73 13.07
C SER A 203 -2.54 19.53 12.14
N LEU A 204 -1.39 19.39 11.46
CA LEU A 204 -1.18 18.36 10.45
C LEU A 204 -1.12 16.96 11.09
N VAL A 205 -1.99 16.08 10.61
CA VAL A 205 -2.13 14.69 11.04
C VAL A 205 -1.57 13.72 10.00
N SER A 206 -1.65 14.07 8.72
CA SER A 206 -1.14 13.23 7.62
C SER A 206 -0.40 14.07 6.58
N LEU A 207 0.81 13.65 6.26
CA LEU A 207 1.63 14.19 5.18
C LEU A 207 2.00 13.06 4.22
N SER A 208 1.75 13.25 2.93
CA SER A 208 2.24 12.33 1.90
C SER A 208 2.93 13.09 0.79
N VAL A 209 4.17 12.68 0.51
CA VAL A 209 5.02 13.14 -0.60
C VAL A 209 5.41 11.97 -1.51
N SER A 210 4.61 10.90 -1.49
CA SER A 210 4.93 9.70 -2.25
C SER A 210 4.94 9.95 -3.76
N GLY A 211 5.88 9.40 -4.52
CA GLY A 211 6.01 9.65 -5.97
C GLY A 211 6.64 10.99 -6.33
N CYS A 212 7.11 11.77 -5.33
CA CYS A 212 7.95 12.95 -5.56
C CYS A 212 9.38 12.52 -5.89
N SER A 213 9.58 12.01 -7.10
CA SER A 213 10.82 11.35 -7.55
C SER A 213 12.08 12.23 -7.61
N LYS A 214 12.00 13.52 -7.26
CA LYS A 214 13.15 14.45 -7.16
C LYS A 214 13.30 15.06 -5.77
N LEU A 215 12.47 14.66 -4.82
CA LEU A 215 12.51 15.18 -3.46
C LEU A 215 13.67 14.50 -2.73
N GLU A 216 14.73 15.26 -2.45
CA GLU A 216 15.98 14.74 -1.86
C GLU A 216 16.01 14.78 -0.33
N SER A 217 15.21 15.66 0.29
CA SER A 217 15.20 15.81 1.75
C SER A 217 13.86 16.32 2.28
N LEU A 218 13.60 16.02 3.55
CA LEU A 218 12.57 16.67 4.36
C LEU A 218 13.22 17.81 5.17
N PRO A 219 12.47 18.85 5.55
CA PRO A 219 13.00 19.92 6.39
C PRO A 219 13.47 19.42 7.76
N GLU A 220 14.58 19.96 8.27
CA GLU A 220 15.14 19.54 9.56
C GLU A 220 14.18 19.80 10.72
N GLU A 221 13.21 20.71 10.61
CA GLU A 221 12.19 20.95 11.64
C GLU A 221 10.96 20.03 11.52
N ILE A 222 10.98 18.98 10.67
CA ILE A 222 9.80 18.10 10.50
C ILE A 222 9.32 17.48 11.81
N GLY A 223 10.26 17.24 12.74
CA GLY A 223 10.00 16.78 14.11
C GLY A 223 9.10 17.69 14.95
N ASP A 224 8.86 18.93 14.52
CA ASP A 224 7.99 19.88 15.20
C ASP A 224 6.51 19.66 14.86
N LEU A 225 6.16 18.71 13.99
CA LEU A 225 4.77 18.38 13.67
C LEU A 225 4.15 17.48 14.75
N ASP A 226 3.87 18.05 15.92
CA ASP A 226 3.46 17.36 17.16
C ASP A 226 2.18 16.49 17.05
N ASN A 227 1.36 16.69 16.01
CA ASN A 227 0.12 15.95 15.75
C ASN A 227 0.20 14.98 14.56
N LEU A 228 1.37 14.87 13.92
CA LEU A 228 1.54 14.01 12.75
C LEU A 228 1.43 12.54 13.17
N ARG A 229 0.53 11.82 12.51
CA ARG A 229 0.26 10.39 12.72
C ARG A 229 0.68 9.54 11.52
N VAL A 230 0.70 10.12 10.33
CA VAL A 230 1.03 9.41 9.09
C VAL A 230 1.99 10.24 8.24
N LEU A 231 3.14 9.66 7.90
CA LEU A 231 4.13 10.22 6.98
C LEU A 231 4.46 9.20 5.89
N LEU A 232 4.07 9.51 4.66
CA LEU A 232 4.30 8.65 3.48
C LEU A 232 5.26 9.34 2.52
N ALA A 233 6.43 8.73 2.28
CA ALA A 233 7.49 9.27 1.45
C ALA A 233 8.13 8.18 0.55
N ARG A 234 7.30 7.27 0.03
CA ARG A 234 7.72 6.26 -0.96
C ARG A 234 8.01 6.89 -2.31
N ASP A 235 8.84 6.25 -3.13
CA ASP A 235 9.25 6.71 -4.45
C ASP A 235 9.81 8.14 -4.44
N THR A 236 10.66 8.43 -3.43
CA THR A 236 11.41 9.70 -3.29
C THR A 236 12.92 9.46 -3.35
N MET A 237 13.70 10.54 -3.46
CA MET A 237 15.17 10.50 -3.38
C MET A 237 15.67 10.81 -1.96
N ILE A 238 14.82 10.65 -0.94
CA ILE A 238 15.20 10.87 0.45
C ILE A 238 16.07 9.70 0.89
N LEU A 239 17.37 9.95 1.02
CA LEU A 239 18.35 8.94 1.44
C LEU A 239 18.54 8.91 2.96
N GLN A 240 18.37 10.05 3.61
CA GLN A 240 18.48 10.21 5.06
C GLN A 240 17.33 11.10 5.53
N PRO A 241 16.38 10.60 6.31
CA PRO A 241 15.40 11.47 6.93
C PRO A 241 16.08 12.33 8.00
N PRO A 242 15.60 13.55 8.24
CA PRO A 242 16.19 14.48 9.19
C PRO A 242 16.21 13.91 10.61
N SER A 243 17.22 14.27 11.39
CA SER A 243 17.40 13.74 12.75
C SER A 243 16.20 14.01 13.65
N SER A 244 15.53 15.15 13.43
CA SER A 244 14.33 15.54 14.17
C SER A 244 13.13 14.62 13.98
N ILE A 245 13.08 13.78 12.94
CA ILE A 245 11.95 12.87 12.67
C ILE A 245 11.59 12.02 13.89
N VAL A 246 12.59 11.72 14.72
CA VAL A 246 12.44 10.93 15.95
C VAL A 246 11.55 11.62 16.98
N ARG A 247 11.46 12.95 16.96
CA ARG A 247 10.60 13.72 17.89
C ARG A 247 9.10 13.51 17.65
N LEU A 248 8.71 12.91 16.53
CA LEU A 248 7.31 12.64 16.15
C LEU A 248 6.69 11.50 16.97
N ASN A 249 6.49 11.75 18.27
CA ASN A 249 6.03 10.75 19.22
C ASN A 249 4.57 10.28 19.05
N LYS A 250 3.78 10.95 18.20
CA LYS A 250 2.41 10.53 17.83
C LYS A 250 2.33 9.84 16.45
N LEU A 251 3.47 9.69 15.76
CA LEU A 251 3.53 9.05 14.47
C LEU A 251 3.18 7.57 14.63
N ILE A 252 2.29 7.07 13.79
CA ILE A 252 1.81 5.68 13.77
C ILE A 252 2.34 4.95 12.55
N ILE A 253 2.34 5.64 11.40
CA ILE A 253 2.77 5.07 10.12
C ILE A 253 3.88 5.95 9.55
N LEU A 254 5.02 5.33 9.27
CA LEU A 254 6.16 5.92 8.59
C LEU A 254 6.55 5.03 7.41
N MET A 255 6.58 5.59 6.22
CA MET A 255 6.99 4.87 5.02
C MET A 255 8.03 5.65 4.25
N PHE A 256 9.18 5.03 4.05
CA PHE A 256 10.15 5.38 3.01
C PHE A 256 10.23 4.23 2.01
N GLY A 257 10.75 4.53 0.84
CA GLY A 257 10.95 3.57 -0.24
C GLY A 257 11.47 4.36 -1.42
N GLY A 258 12.54 3.90 -2.06
CA GLY A 258 13.30 4.69 -3.02
C GLY A 258 13.51 3.99 -4.35
N PHE A 259 14.10 4.74 -5.28
CA PHE A 259 14.61 4.19 -6.53
C PHE A 259 15.97 3.52 -6.29
N ASP A 260 16.24 2.42 -6.99
CA ASP A 260 17.56 1.80 -7.02
C ASP A 260 18.51 2.67 -7.87
N ASP A 261 19.14 3.67 -7.25
CA ASP A 261 20.17 4.51 -7.86
C ASP A 261 21.59 4.15 -7.40
N GLY A 262 21.72 3.09 -6.59
CA GLY A 262 22.99 2.62 -6.02
C GLY A 262 23.45 3.35 -4.76
N VAL A 263 22.72 4.37 -4.27
CA VAL A 263 23.04 5.05 -3.00
C VAL A 263 22.26 4.41 -1.84
N HIS A 264 22.91 4.30 -0.69
CA HIS A 264 22.35 3.61 0.47
C HIS A 264 21.52 4.56 1.33
N PHE A 265 20.37 4.07 1.79
CA PHE A 265 19.54 4.75 2.76
C PHE A 265 20.05 4.50 4.18
N GLU A 266 20.01 5.52 5.03
CA GLU A 266 20.33 5.40 6.45
C GLU A 266 19.21 5.99 7.30
N PHE A 267 18.68 5.19 8.22
CA PHE A 267 17.64 5.60 9.15
C PHE A 267 18.27 6.11 10.46
N PRO A 268 17.82 7.25 11.01
CA PRO A 268 18.45 7.88 12.16
C PRO A 268 18.25 7.07 13.46
N PRO A 269 19.14 7.23 14.46
CA PRO A 269 19.00 6.59 15.77
C PRO A 269 17.66 6.93 16.44
N VAL A 270 16.96 5.93 16.96
CA VAL A 270 15.57 6.07 17.42
C VAL A 270 15.38 6.07 18.94
N ALA A 271 16.44 5.90 19.74
CA ALA A 271 16.36 5.71 21.19
C ALA A 271 15.54 6.76 21.95
N GLU A 272 15.48 8.00 21.44
CA GLU A 272 14.81 9.11 22.12
C GLU A 272 13.36 9.37 21.63
N GLY A 273 12.86 8.59 20.67
CA GLY A 273 11.73 9.00 19.83
C GLY A 273 10.76 7.93 19.35
N LEU A 274 9.85 8.33 18.44
CA LEU A 274 8.91 7.46 17.70
C LEU A 274 8.07 6.50 18.58
N ARG A 275 7.71 6.94 19.79
CA ARG A 275 7.09 6.08 20.83
C ARG A 275 5.76 5.43 20.44
N SER A 276 5.02 6.02 19.51
CA SER A 276 3.71 5.50 19.05
C SER A 276 3.78 4.81 17.69
N LEU A 277 4.97 4.63 17.11
CA LEU A 277 5.11 4.09 15.77
C LEU A 277 4.68 2.62 15.75
N GLU A 278 3.67 2.30 14.96
CA GLU A 278 3.11 0.94 14.83
C GLU A 278 3.50 0.27 13.52
N HIS A 279 3.69 1.06 12.46
CA HIS A 279 4.08 0.56 11.16
C HIS A 279 5.25 1.36 10.58
N LEU A 280 6.35 0.67 10.33
CA LEU A 280 7.52 1.17 9.65
C LEU A 280 7.71 0.38 8.35
N ASP A 281 7.71 1.08 7.23
CA ASP A 281 8.05 0.52 5.93
C ASP A 281 9.32 1.20 5.41
N LEU A 282 10.36 0.40 5.22
CA LEU A 282 11.63 0.77 4.59
C LEU A 282 11.94 -0.22 3.45
N SER A 283 10.90 -0.73 2.79
CA SER A 283 11.05 -1.59 1.62
C SER A 283 11.62 -0.81 0.44
N TYR A 284 12.44 -1.46 -0.39
CA TYR A 284 13.09 -0.82 -1.54
C TYR A 284 13.91 0.43 -1.17
N CYS A 285 14.57 0.43 -0.02
CA CYS A 285 15.41 1.55 0.44
C CYS A 285 16.91 1.36 0.13
N ASN A 286 17.32 0.25 -0.49
CA ASN A 286 18.75 -0.08 -0.68
C ASN A 286 19.54 -0.03 0.65
N LEU A 287 18.91 -0.45 1.76
CA LEU A 287 19.56 -0.57 3.07
C LEU A 287 20.72 -1.55 2.98
N ILE A 288 21.87 -1.17 3.53
CA ILE A 288 23.04 -2.03 3.78
C ILE A 288 23.29 -2.15 5.28
N ASP A 289 24.32 -2.90 5.68
CA ASP A 289 24.76 -2.98 7.07
C ASP A 289 25.06 -1.57 7.62
N GLY A 290 24.46 -1.22 8.76
CA GLY A 290 24.50 0.13 9.35
C GLY A 290 23.41 1.08 8.85
N GLY A 291 22.66 0.74 7.81
CA GLY A 291 21.52 1.55 7.33
C GLY A 291 20.31 1.54 8.27
N LEU A 292 20.15 0.47 9.06
CA LEU A 292 19.23 0.43 10.20
C LEU A 292 19.98 0.75 11.48
N PRO A 293 19.42 1.57 12.39
CA PRO A 293 20.13 1.95 13.59
C PRO A 293 20.16 0.80 14.61
N GLU A 294 21.25 0.69 15.36
CA GLU A 294 21.46 -0.35 16.38
C GLU A 294 20.45 -0.28 17.53
N ASP A 295 19.76 0.83 17.70
CA ASP A 295 18.72 1.05 18.72
C ASP A 295 17.29 0.85 18.19
N ILE A 296 17.10 0.27 16.98
CA ILE A 296 15.76 0.01 16.40
C ILE A 296 14.84 -0.77 17.36
N GLY A 297 15.42 -1.64 18.20
CA GLY A 297 14.72 -2.35 19.27
C GLY A 297 14.00 -1.49 20.30
N SER A 298 14.29 -0.19 20.38
CA SER A 298 13.62 0.77 21.29
C SER A 298 12.19 1.13 20.84
N LEU A 299 11.78 0.79 19.61
CA LEU A 299 10.44 1.04 19.07
C LEU A 299 9.39 0.08 19.68
N SER A 300 9.06 0.31 20.95
CA SER A 300 8.19 -0.56 21.77
C SER A 300 6.75 -0.75 21.25
N SER A 301 6.24 0.17 20.42
CA SER A 301 4.88 0.09 19.84
C SER A 301 4.84 -0.54 18.45
N LEU A 302 5.99 -0.88 17.86
CA LEU A 302 6.08 -1.31 16.47
C LEU A 302 5.45 -2.69 16.28
N LYS A 303 4.41 -2.77 15.45
CA LYS A 303 3.65 -4.00 15.14
C LYS A 303 4.01 -4.59 13.79
N LYS A 304 4.34 -3.76 12.81
CA LYS A 304 4.71 -4.19 11.45
C LYS A 304 5.97 -3.48 10.97
N LEU A 305 6.98 -4.27 10.62
CA LEU A 305 8.25 -3.81 10.06
C LEU A 305 8.43 -4.42 8.67
N ASP A 306 8.46 -3.58 7.64
CA ASP A 306 8.73 -4.01 6.27
C ASP A 306 10.14 -3.58 5.86
N LEU A 307 10.99 -4.55 5.54
CA LEU A 307 12.37 -4.37 5.09
C LEU A 307 12.60 -5.07 3.75
N GLY A 308 11.54 -5.39 3.00
CA GLY A 308 11.65 -6.12 1.75
C GLY A 308 12.51 -5.39 0.71
N SER A 309 13.13 -6.15 -0.20
CA SER A 309 13.90 -5.63 -1.33
C SER A 309 15.06 -4.71 -0.91
N ASN A 310 15.84 -5.15 0.07
CA ASN A 310 17.03 -4.45 0.57
C ASN A 310 18.30 -5.30 0.45
N ASN A 311 19.47 -4.67 0.61
CA ASN A 311 20.79 -5.22 0.27
C ASN A 311 21.71 -5.47 1.48
N PHE A 312 21.17 -5.45 2.71
CA PHE A 312 21.92 -5.73 3.92
C PHE A 312 22.30 -7.21 4.01
N GLU A 313 23.45 -7.48 4.63
CA GLU A 313 23.92 -8.82 4.94
C GLU A 313 23.52 -9.22 6.36
N HIS A 314 23.38 -8.25 7.25
CA HIS A 314 23.05 -8.45 8.66
C HIS A 314 21.95 -7.49 9.12
N LEU A 315 21.10 -7.99 10.01
CA LEU A 315 20.10 -7.20 10.73
C LEU A 315 20.63 -6.87 12.13
N PRO A 316 20.36 -5.66 12.68
CA PRO A 316 20.81 -5.28 14.01
C PRO A 316 20.24 -6.21 15.09
N PRO A 317 21.04 -6.66 16.07
CA PRO A 317 20.59 -7.59 17.11
C PRO A 317 19.40 -7.08 17.94
N SER A 318 19.23 -5.76 18.03
CA SER A 318 18.14 -5.14 18.79
C SER A 318 16.76 -5.39 18.19
N ILE A 319 16.63 -5.91 16.96
CA ILE A 319 15.34 -6.37 16.41
C ILE A 319 14.65 -7.39 17.32
N ALA A 320 15.42 -8.21 18.05
CA ALA A 320 14.90 -9.15 19.04
C ALA A 320 14.13 -8.46 20.20
N GLN A 321 14.38 -7.17 20.44
CA GLN A 321 13.81 -6.37 21.53
C GLN A 321 12.47 -5.72 21.15
N LEU A 322 12.03 -5.83 19.88
CA LEU A 322 10.75 -5.29 19.40
C LEU A 322 9.57 -6.08 19.98
N GLY A 323 9.22 -5.79 21.23
CA GLY A 323 8.27 -6.58 22.03
C GLY A 323 6.81 -6.57 21.54
N ALA A 324 6.43 -5.63 20.65
CA ALA A 324 5.08 -5.58 20.07
C ALA A 324 5.02 -6.09 18.61
N LEU A 325 6.15 -6.48 18.02
CA LEU A 325 6.23 -6.79 16.60
C LEU A 325 5.47 -8.07 16.28
N ARG A 326 4.50 -7.98 15.37
CA ARG A 326 3.65 -9.08 14.91
C ARG A 326 4.00 -9.58 13.52
N SER A 327 4.49 -8.68 12.66
CA SER A 327 4.82 -8.96 11.27
C SER A 327 6.18 -8.36 10.90
N LEU A 328 7.05 -9.20 10.33
CA LEU A 328 8.35 -8.81 9.77
C LEU A 328 8.42 -9.28 8.31
N ASP A 329 8.66 -8.35 7.39
CA ASP A 329 8.85 -8.65 5.97
C ASP A 329 10.32 -8.51 5.56
N LEU A 330 10.89 -9.59 5.02
CA LEU A 330 12.26 -9.73 4.52
C LEU A 330 12.29 -10.32 3.09
N LYS A 331 11.20 -10.16 2.34
CA LYS A 331 11.14 -10.57 0.93
C LYS A 331 12.26 -9.91 0.12
N HIS A 332 12.79 -10.61 -0.87
CA HIS A 332 13.82 -10.12 -1.78
C HIS A 332 15.12 -9.59 -1.10
N CYS A 333 15.40 -9.92 0.16
CA CYS A 333 16.66 -9.57 0.84
C CYS A 333 17.80 -10.58 0.53
N GLN A 334 18.19 -10.69 -0.73
CA GLN A 334 19.03 -11.79 -1.24
C GLN A 334 20.43 -11.91 -0.60
N ARG A 335 20.97 -10.82 -0.05
CA ARG A 335 22.31 -10.77 0.57
C ARG A 335 22.33 -11.20 2.03
N LEU A 336 21.16 -11.34 2.67
CA LEU A 336 21.06 -11.71 4.09
C LEU A 336 21.76 -13.05 4.35
N THR A 337 22.78 -13.02 5.22
CA THR A 337 23.63 -14.19 5.49
C THR A 337 23.06 -15.06 6.60
N GLN A 338 22.37 -14.45 7.57
CA GLN A 338 21.77 -15.08 8.74
C GLN A 338 20.51 -14.34 9.20
N LEU A 339 19.57 -15.07 9.82
CA LEU A 339 18.42 -14.46 10.49
C LEU A 339 18.79 -14.07 11.94
N PRO A 340 18.51 -12.83 12.39
CA PRO A 340 18.79 -12.39 13.76
C PRO A 340 17.91 -13.14 14.77
N GLU A 341 18.15 -12.98 16.08
CA GLU A 341 17.12 -13.36 17.06
C GLU A 341 15.81 -12.62 16.74
N LEU A 342 14.72 -13.38 16.58
CA LEU A 342 13.43 -12.81 16.24
C LEU A 342 12.71 -12.39 17.52
N PRO A 343 11.97 -11.26 17.51
CA PRO A 343 11.22 -10.82 18.68
C PRO A 343 10.21 -11.88 19.11
N SER A 344 9.99 -11.96 20.42
CA SER A 344 9.24 -13.06 21.03
C SER A 344 7.75 -13.09 20.67
N GLU A 345 7.22 -11.95 20.26
CA GLU A 345 5.81 -11.72 19.97
C GLU A 345 5.50 -11.77 18.46
N LEU A 346 6.52 -12.14 17.64
CA LEU A 346 6.44 -12.22 16.19
C LEU A 346 5.57 -13.41 15.76
N ASN A 347 4.46 -13.10 15.10
CA ASN A 347 3.51 -14.10 14.60
C ASN A 347 3.82 -14.49 13.16
N GLU A 348 4.14 -13.51 12.31
CA GLU A 348 4.32 -13.69 10.86
C GLU A 348 5.69 -13.19 10.38
N LEU A 349 6.40 -14.05 9.67
CA LEU A 349 7.64 -13.73 8.95
C LEU A 349 7.41 -13.92 7.46
N ARG A 350 7.69 -12.91 6.63
CA ARG A 350 7.62 -13.00 5.17
C ARG A 350 9.04 -13.07 4.59
N VAL A 351 9.32 -14.07 3.77
CA VAL A 351 10.64 -14.35 3.17
C VAL A 351 10.49 -15.00 1.81
N ASP A 352 11.50 -14.93 0.94
CA ASP A 352 11.49 -15.69 -0.31
C ASP A 352 11.64 -17.20 -0.07
N CYS A 353 11.09 -18.03 -0.95
CA CYS A 353 11.23 -19.49 -0.89
C CYS A 353 12.70 -19.95 -0.79
N HIS A 354 13.60 -19.36 -1.60
CA HIS A 354 15.03 -19.68 -1.58
C HIS A 354 15.69 -19.33 -0.23
N MET A 355 15.28 -18.21 0.37
CA MET A 355 15.77 -17.78 1.67
C MET A 355 15.26 -18.69 2.78
N ALA A 356 13.99 -19.08 2.71
CA ALA A 356 13.40 -20.05 3.63
C ALA A 356 14.11 -21.42 3.55
N LEU A 357 14.47 -21.88 2.34
CA LEU A 357 15.30 -23.07 2.15
C LEU A 357 16.68 -22.92 2.78
N LYS A 358 17.36 -21.79 2.55
CA LYS A 358 18.68 -21.49 3.14
C LYS A 358 18.65 -21.54 4.67
N PHE A 359 17.57 -21.08 5.29
CA PHE A 359 17.42 -21.00 6.74
C PHE A 359 16.47 -22.05 7.33
N ILE A 360 16.15 -23.11 6.59
CA ILE A 360 15.10 -24.07 6.97
C ILE A 360 15.36 -24.70 8.33
N HIS A 361 16.61 -25.07 8.61
CA HIS A 361 17.00 -25.66 9.88
C HIS A 361 16.76 -24.69 11.05
N ASP A 362 17.10 -23.43 10.89
CA ASP A 362 16.94 -22.40 11.93
C ASP A 362 15.47 -22.04 12.12
N LEU A 363 14.71 -21.93 11.03
CA LEU A 363 13.26 -21.77 11.08
C LEU A 363 12.66 -22.91 11.91
N VAL A 364 12.96 -24.17 11.56
CA VAL A 364 12.40 -25.34 12.25
C VAL A 364 12.83 -25.40 13.73
N THR A 365 14.12 -25.28 14.02
CA THR A 365 14.67 -25.64 15.35
C THR A 365 14.76 -24.47 16.34
N LYS A 366 14.99 -23.23 15.87
CA LYS A 366 15.27 -22.08 16.76
C LYS A 366 14.06 -21.17 16.96
N ARG A 367 13.13 -21.07 16.00
CA ARG A 367 12.06 -20.03 15.99
C ARG A 367 10.77 -20.42 16.71
N LYS A 368 10.86 -20.91 17.95
CA LYS A 368 9.76 -21.56 18.68
C LYS A 368 8.52 -20.70 18.98
N LYS A 369 8.46 -19.43 18.61
CA LYS A 369 7.25 -18.60 18.80
C LYS A 369 6.58 -18.19 17.50
N LEU A 370 7.24 -18.44 16.37
CA LEU A 370 6.76 -18.07 15.06
C LEU A 370 5.63 -19.01 14.63
N GLN A 371 4.45 -18.45 14.37
CA GLN A 371 3.26 -19.20 13.95
C GLN A 371 3.12 -19.28 12.43
N ARG A 372 3.56 -18.25 11.71
CA ARG A 372 3.41 -18.20 10.26
C ARG A 372 4.71 -17.78 9.58
N VAL A 373 5.06 -18.52 8.53
CA VAL A 373 6.09 -18.14 7.57
C VAL A 373 5.42 -18.02 6.20
N LYS A 374 5.28 -16.80 5.69
CA LYS A 374 4.79 -16.57 4.33
C LYS A 374 5.98 -16.56 3.37
N LEU A 375 5.88 -17.39 2.35
CA LEU A 375 6.88 -17.61 1.33
C LEU A 375 6.49 -16.81 0.09
N ASP A 376 7.38 -15.93 -0.36
CA ASP A 376 7.22 -15.19 -1.60
C ASP A 376 8.04 -15.82 -2.74
N ASP A 377 7.63 -15.49 -3.96
CA ASP A 377 8.32 -15.76 -5.21
C ASP A 377 8.62 -17.24 -5.50
N ALA A 378 7.58 -17.94 -5.93
CA ALA A 378 7.72 -19.28 -6.45
C ALA A 378 6.78 -19.52 -7.62
N HIS A 379 7.06 -18.80 -8.70
CA HIS A 379 6.59 -19.09 -10.06
C HIS A 379 7.14 -20.41 -10.64
N ASN A 380 7.64 -21.32 -9.79
CA ASN A 380 8.33 -22.53 -10.19
C ASN A 380 7.93 -23.70 -9.29
N ASP A 381 7.11 -24.61 -9.81
CA ASP A 381 6.68 -25.85 -9.13
C ASP A 381 7.82 -26.63 -8.46
N THR A 382 9.04 -26.59 -9.03
CA THR A 382 10.17 -27.31 -8.43
C THR A 382 10.55 -26.76 -7.06
N ILE A 383 10.44 -25.46 -6.81
CA ILE A 383 10.91 -24.89 -5.54
C ILE A 383 10.01 -25.29 -4.36
N TYR A 384 8.68 -25.37 -4.55
CA TYR A 384 7.77 -25.85 -3.52
C TYR A 384 7.97 -27.34 -3.23
N ASN A 385 8.33 -28.12 -4.25
CA ASN A 385 8.74 -29.51 -4.06
C ASN A 385 10.02 -29.64 -3.22
N LEU A 386 11.05 -28.87 -3.56
CA LEU A 386 12.28 -28.81 -2.77
C LEU A 386 12.00 -28.31 -1.35
N PHE A 387 11.14 -27.31 -1.19
CA PHE A 387 10.77 -26.75 0.10
C PHE A 387 10.05 -27.76 0.98
N ALA A 388 9.00 -28.43 0.45
CA ALA A 388 8.30 -29.48 1.16
C ALA A 388 9.27 -30.59 1.59
N HIS A 389 10.12 -31.07 0.67
CA HIS A 389 11.12 -32.08 0.99
C HIS A 389 12.06 -31.63 2.10
N ALA A 390 12.68 -30.46 1.97
CA ALA A 390 13.64 -29.93 2.95
C ALA A 390 12.98 -29.66 4.32
N LEU A 391 11.76 -29.13 4.34
CA LEU A 391 11.01 -28.86 5.56
C LEU A 391 10.78 -30.16 6.34
N PHE A 392 10.15 -31.16 5.71
CA PHE A 392 9.79 -32.39 6.40
C PHE A 392 11.00 -33.29 6.67
N GLN A 393 12.07 -33.20 5.88
CA GLN A 393 13.34 -33.83 6.19
C GLN A 393 14.00 -33.22 7.44
N ASN A 394 14.00 -31.89 7.58
CA ASN A 394 14.52 -31.26 8.80
C ASN A 394 13.68 -31.66 10.03
N ILE A 395 12.36 -31.80 9.87
CA ILE A 395 11.47 -32.29 10.93
C ILE A 395 11.78 -33.76 11.27
N SER A 396 12.03 -34.62 10.27
CA SER A 396 12.34 -36.04 10.49
C SER A 396 13.69 -36.29 11.16
N SER A 397 14.69 -35.42 10.92
CA SER A 397 16.01 -35.52 11.55
C SER A 397 16.05 -35.00 13.00
N MET A 398 14.94 -34.50 13.55
CA MET A 398 14.91 -34.01 14.93
C MET A 398 15.03 -35.15 15.95
N ARG A 399 15.91 -34.95 16.94
CA ARG A 399 16.23 -35.95 17.97
C ARG A 399 15.24 -36.00 19.15
N HIS A 400 14.37 -35.00 19.28
CA HIS A 400 13.39 -34.89 20.36
C HIS A 400 11.97 -35.07 19.82
N ASP A 401 11.07 -35.59 20.66
CA ASP A 401 9.67 -35.75 20.27
C ASP A 401 8.96 -34.40 20.19
N ILE A 402 8.17 -34.20 19.14
CA ILE A 402 7.41 -32.98 18.89
C ILE A 402 6.08 -33.09 19.63
N SER A 403 5.93 -32.34 20.72
CA SER A 403 4.69 -32.34 21.50
C SER A 403 3.56 -31.55 20.82
N ALA A 404 2.31 -31.75 21.25
CA ALA A 404 1.14 -30.97 20.83
C ALA A 404 1.27 -29.46 21.10
N SER A 405 2.08 -29.10 22.11
CA SER A 405 2.37 -27.73 22.50
C SER A 405 3.65 -27.18 21.86
N ASP A 406 4.32 -27.98 21.03
CA ASP A 406 5.49 -27.50 20.31
C ASP A 406 5.06 -26.48 19.27
N SER A 407 5.80 -25.38 19.21
CA SER A 407 5.69 -24.36 18.18
C SER A 407 5.55 -24.87 16.76
N LEU A 408 6.21 -25.98 16.42
CA LEU A 408 6.17 -26.58 15.09
C LEU A 408 4.80 -27.20 14.76
N SER A 409 4.06 -27.63 15.77
CA SER A 409 2.71 -28.16 15.61
C SER A 409 1.68 -27.09 15.28
N LEU A 410 1.98 -25.83 15.61
CA LEU A 410 1.14 -24.67 15.37
C LEU A 410 1.67 -23.79 14.23
N ARG A 411 2.80 -24.16 13.61
CA ARG A 411 3.41 -23.36 12.56
C ARG A 411 2.89 -23.74 11.19
N VAL A 412 2.51 -22.73 10.43
CA VAL A 412 2.11 -22.86 9.03
C VAL A 412 3.11 -22.14 8.14
N PHE A 413 3.61 -22.86 7.14
CA PHE A 413 4.33 -22.28 6.03
C PHE A 413 3.34 -22.07 4.89
N THR A 414 3.18 -20.85 4.43
CA THR A 414 2.22 -20.50 3.37
C THR A 414 2.97 -19.98 2.17
N GLY A 415 2.69 -20.48 0.98
CA GLY A 415 3.21 -19.90 -0.26
C GLY A 415 2.11 -19.70 -1.28
N GLU A 416 2.41 -18.96 -2.34
CA GLU A 416 1.51 -18.75 -3.48
C GLU A 416 2.07 -19.53 -4.70
N PRO A 417 1.67 -20.79 -4.92
CA PRO A 417 2.14 -21.56 -6.07
C PRO A 417 1.43 -21.16 -7.36
N TYR A 418 2.22 -21.09 -8.43
CA TYR A 418 1.69 -20.95 -9.79
C TYR A 418 2.35 -21.99 -10.72
N PRO A 419 1.59 -22.96 -11.27
CA PRO A 419 0.16 -23.26 -11.06
C PRO A 419 -0.18 -23.80 -9.65
N GLU A 420 -1.46 -23.76 -9.26
CA GLU A 420 -1.94 -24.42 -8.04
C GLU A 420 -1.73 -25.94 -8.15
N LYS A 421 -0.67 -26.46 -7.52
CA LYS A 421 -0.36 -27.88 -7.52
C LYS A 421 0.25 -28.31 -6.19
N ILE A 422 -0.23 -29.42 -5.66
CA ILE A 422 0.36 -30.05 -4.49
C ILE A 422 1.73 -30.63 -4.85
N PRO A 423 2.79 -30.38 -4.06
CA PRO A 423 4.09 -30.98 -4.27
C PRO A 423 4.03 -32.51 -4.41
N SER A 424 4.70 -33.06 -5.43
CA SER A 424 4.81 -34.51 -5.68
C SER A 424 5.45 -35.29 -4.54
N TRP A 425 6.09 -34.61 -3.59
CA TRP A 425 6.58 -35.22 -2.35
C TRP A 425 5.44 -35.83 -1.49
N PHE A 426 4.21 -35.30 -1.58
CA PHE A 426 3.05 -35.91 -0.95
C PHE A 426 2.55 -37.07 -1.81
N HIS A 427 2.60 -38.29 -1.28
CA HIS A 427 2.18 -39.48 -2.02
C HIS A 427 0.66 -39.60 -2.14
N HIS A 428 -0.07 -39.11 -1.14
CA HIS A 428 -1.53 -39.09 -1.15
C HIS A 428 -2.03 -37.70 -1.49
N GLN A 429 -2.51 -37.52 -2.72
CA GLN A 429 -3.04 -36.26 -3.21
C GLN A 429 -4.49 -36.44 -3.67
N GLY A 430 -5.28 -35.39 -3.59
CA GLY A 430 -6.65 -35.41 -4.06
C GLY A 430 -7.32 -34.04 -3.97
N TRP A 431 -8.61 -34.01 -4.29
CA TRP A 431 -9.46 -32.82 -4.23
C TRP A 431 -10.75 -33.19 -3.49
N ASP A 432 -10.92 -32.76 -2.25
CA ASP A 432 -12.12 -33.05 -1.46
C ASP A 432 -12.34 -32.02 -0.33
N SER A 433 -13.53 -32.02 0.25
CA SER A 433 -13.93 -31.27 1.45
C SER A 433 -13.54 -31.95 2.77
N SER A 434 -13.38 -33.28 2.73
CA SER A 434 -12.81 -34.06 3.82
C SER A 434 -11.95 -35.18 3.25
N VAL A 435 -10.70 -35.24 3.65
CA VAL A 435 -9.77 -36.29 3.24
C VAL A 435 -9.94 -37.47 4.17
N SER A 436 -10.20 -38.67 3.65
CA SER A 436 -10.08 -39.91 4.45
C SER A 436 -9.05 -40.81 3.79
N LEU A 437 -7.98 -41.14 4.52
CA LEU A 437 -6.92 -42.02 4.05
C LEU A 437 -6.89 -43.29 4.88
N ASN A 438 -6.92 -44.45 4.21
CA ASN A 438 -6.65 -45.73 4.83
C ASN A 438 -5.16 -45.84 5.14
N LEU A 439 -4.82 -46.00 6.42
CA LEU A 439 -3.45 -46.19 6.87
C LEU A 439 -2.98 -47.60 6.52
N PRO A 440 -1.70 -47.79 6.12
CA PRO A 440 -1.15 -49.11 5.89
C PRO A 440 -1.25 -50.02 7.14
N GLU A 441 -1.27 -51.33 6.94
CA GLU A 441 -1.11 -52.25 8.07
C GLU A 441 0.21 -51.98 8.82
N ASN A 442 0.14 -51.94 10.15
CA ASN A 442 1.28 -51.65 11.01
C ASN A 442 1.97 -50.31 10.72
N TRP A 443 1.20 -49.30 10.30
CA TRP A 443 1.71 -47.95 10.03
C TRP A 443 2.43 -47.33 11.22
N TYR A 444 2.02 -47.62 12.46
CA TYR A 444 2.67 -47.08 13.64
C TYR A 444 3.87 -47.94 14.05
N ILE A 445 5.06 -47.33 13.98
CA ILE A 445 6.31 -47.91 14.49
C ILE A 445 6.71 -47.12 15.74
N PRO A 446 6.77 -47.78 16.92
CA PRO A 446 7.18 -47.14 18.17
C PRO A 446 8.50 -46.40 18.03
N ASP A 447 8.58 -45.22 18.64
CA ASP A 447 9.75 -44.32 18.67
C ASP A 447 10.25 -43.80 17.32
N LYS A 448 9.69 -44.28 16.20
CA LYS A 448 10.00 -43.83 14.84
C LYS A 448 8.91 -42.96 14.24
N PHE A 449 7.63 -43.23 14.48
CA PHE A 449 6.57 -42.41 13.88
C PHE A 449 6.48 -41.03 14.56
N LEU A 450 6.56 -39.97 13.76
CA LEU A 450 6.52 -38.59 14.26
C LEU A 450 5.11 -37.99 14.16
N GLY A 451 4.43 -38.22 13.04
CA GLY A 451 3.16 -37.58 12.76
C GLY A 451 2.85 -37.48 11.27
N PHE A 452 1.95 -36.57 10.92
CA PHE A 452 1.46 -36.41 9.55
C PHE A 452 1.93 -35.09 8.97
N ALA A 453 2.63 -35.17 7.84
CA ALA A 453 2.93 -34.01 7.02
C ALA A 453 1.71 -33.71 6.14
N VAL A 454 1.19 -32.48 6.25
CA VAL A 454 -0.04 -32.08 5.56
C VAL A 454 0.21 -30.85 4.71
N CYS A 455 -0.41 -30.86 3.54
CA CYS A 455 -0.47 -29.73 2.66
C CYS A 455 -1.90 -29.54 2.13
N TYR A 456 -2.37 -28.31 1.99
CA TYR A 456 -3.60 -28.01 1.24
C TYR A 456 -3.52 -26.67 0.53
N SER A 457 -4.34 -26.49 -0.52
CA SER A 457 -4.49 -25.21 -1.23
C SER A 457 -5.73 -24.43 -0.79
N ARG A 458 -5.78 -23.14 -1.17
CA ARG A 458 -6.81 -22.14 -0.84
C ARG A 458 -6.72 -21.63 0.60
N SER A 459 -7.68 -20.77 0.97
CA SER A 459 -7.84 -20.12 2.28
C SER A 459 -7.29 -20.90 3.49
N LEU A 460 -6.57 -20.24 4.39
CA LEU A 460 -6.18 -20.86 5.65
C LEU A 460 -7.41 -21.02 6.55
N ILE A 461 -7.84 -22.24 6.83
CA ILE A 461 -9.01 -22.53 7.69
C ILE A 461 -8.66 -23.51 8.79
N ASP A 462 -9.42 -23.47 9.88
CA ASP A 462 -9.33 -24.45 10.95
C ASP A 462 -9.45 -25.87 10.40
N THR A 463 -8.45 -26.70 10.71
CA THR A 463 -8.39 -28.08 10.25
C THR A 463 -8.60 -29.01 11.44
N THR A 464 -9.56 -29.92 11.32
CA THR A 464 -9.80 -30.94 12.34
C THR A 464 -9.29 -32.29 11.85
N THR A 465 -8.40 -32.89 12.62
CA THR A 465 -7.80 -34.20 12.32
C THR A 465 -8.41 -35.25 13.21
N HIS A 466 -8.86 -36.34 12.59
CA HIS A 466 -9.51 -37.47 13.22
C HIS A 466 -8.71 -38.73 12.94
N LEU A 467 -8.39 -39.52 13.98
CA LEU A 467 -7.88 -40.88 13.85
C LEU A 467 -9.01 -41.84 14.25
N ILE A 468 -9.46 -42.65 13.29
CA ILE A 468 -10.67 -43.46 13.40
C ILE A 468 -10.28 -44.95 13.53
N PRO A 469 -10.88 -45.68 14.49
CA PRO A 469 -10.62 -47.10 14.71
C PRO A 469 -11.11 -47.96 13.55
N VAL A 470 -10.47 -49.12 13.33
CA VAL A 470 -10.88 -50.08 12.27
C VAL A 470 -12.22 -50.77 12.60
N CYS A 471 -12.50 -50.98 13.89
CA CYS A 471 -13.71 -51.61 14.40
C CYS A 471 -14.42 -50.71 15.41
N ASP A 472 -15.75 -50.79 15.52
CA ASP A 472 -16.57 -49.89 16.36
C ASP A 472 -16.79 -50.44 17.78
N ASP A 473 -15.78 -51.10 18.35
CA ASP A 473 -15.86 -51.89 19.59
C ASP A 473 -15.90 -51.02 20.87
N GLY A 474 -16.55 -49.86 20.83
CA GLY A 474 -16.55 -48.85 21.89
C GLY A 474 -15.33 -47.93 21.90
N MET A 475 -14.58 -47.87 20.79
CA MET A 475 -13.43 -46.98 20.62
C MET A 475 -13.88 -45.55 20.27
N SER A 476 -13.27 -44.55 20.92
CA SER A 476 -13.49 -43.15 20.56
C SER A 476 -12.49 -42.71 19.48
N CYS A 477 -12.96 -41.90 18.52
CA CYS A 477 -12.07 -41.27 17.56
C CYS A 477 -11.11 -40.29 18.27
N MET A 478 -9.81 -40.39 17.98
CA MET A 478 -8.86 -39.38 18.45
C MET A 478 -9.03 -38.13 17.60
N THR A 479 -9.09 -36.96 18.23
CA THR A 479 -9.36 -35.71 17.51
C THR A 479 -8.39 -34.63 17.96
N GLN A 480 -7.79 -33.94 17.00
CA GLN A 480 -6.99 -32.73 17.21
C GLN A 480 -7.51 -31.62 16.31
N LYS A 481 -7.91 -30.50 16.92
CA LYS A 481 -8.27 -29.29 16.19
C LYS A 481 -7.03 -28.39 16.10
N LEU A 482 -6.63 -28.06 14.88
CA LEU A 482 -5.64 -27.03 14.62
C LEU A 482 -6.40 -25.72 14.37
N ALA A 483 -6.34 -24.81 15.34
CA ALA A 483 -6.83 -23.45 15.18
C ALA A 483 -5.82 -22.71 14.30
N LEU A 484 -6.21 -22.48 13.04
CA LEU A 484 -5.40 -21.80 12.03
C LEU A 484 -5.95 -20.39 11.75
N SER A 485 -7.11 -20.03 12.33
CA SER A 485 -7.85 -18.80 12.08
C SER A 485 -7.28 -17.52 12.73
N GLU A 486 -7.22 -16.47 11.90
CA GLU A 486 -7.32 -15.02 12.19
C GLU A 486 -6.43 -14.44 13.31
N CYS A 487 -5.19 -14.10 12.96
CA CYS A 487 -4.58 -12.89 13.52
C CYS A 487 -5.04 -11.71 12.67
N ASP A 488 -5.67 -10.73 13.30
CA ASP A 488 -6.07 -9.44 12.72
C ASP A 488 -4.94 -8.82 11.88
N THR A 489 -4.94 -9.11 10.58
CA THR A 489 -4.17 -8.34 9.62
C THR A 489 -5.15 -7.84 8.59
N GLU A 490 -5.48 -6.55 8.68
CA GLU A 490 -6.06 -5.72 7.61
C GLU A 490 -5.12 -5.65 6.38
N SER A 491 -4.44 -6.74 6.01
CA SER A 491 -3.69 -6.86 4.76
C SER A 491 -4.55 -7.63 3.77
N SER A 492 -5.04 -6.92 2.77
CA SER A 492 -5.88 -7.38 1.66
C SER A 492 -5.21 -8.37 0.69
N ASP A 493 -4.21 -9.14 1.12
CA ASP A 493 -3.41 -10.04 0.26
C ASP A 493 -3.74 -11.52 0.52
N TYR A 494 -5.02 -11.87 0.59
CA TYR A 494 -5.44 -13.27 0.45
C TYR A 494 -5.66 -13.56 -1.03
N SER A 495 -4.69 -14.21 -1.66
CA SER A 495 -4.90 -14.81 -2.97
C SER A 495 -5.76 -16.06 -2.79
N GLU A 496 -6.67 -16.35 -3.73
CA GLU A 496 -7.45 -17.59 -3.71
C GLU A 496 -6.60 -18.85 -3.93
N CYS A 497 -5.29 -18.68 -4.18
CA CYS A 497 -4.37 -19.69 -4.71
C CYS A 497 -3.30 -20.15 -3.70
N ASP A 498 -3.34 -19.74 -2.43
CA ASP A 498 -2.32 -20.07 -1.44
C ASP A 498 -2.20 -21.60 -1.22
N ILE A 499 -0.99 -22.07 -0.88
CA ILE A 499 -0.70 -23.42 -0.41
C ILE A 499 -0.11 -23.37 0.99
N HIS A 500 -0.61 -24.22 1.87
CA HIS A 500 -0.22 -24.27 3.27
C HIS A 500 0.45 -25.60 3.56
N PHE A 501 1.60 -25.57 4.23
CA PHE A 501 2.33 -26.73 4.75
C PHE A 501 2.35 -26.65 6.27
N PHE A 502 1.99 -27.75 6.92
CA PHE A 502 2.06 -27.87 8.37
C PHE A 502 2.26 -29.33 8.79
N PHE A 503 2.61 -29.51 10.05
CA PHE A 503 2.92 -30.81 10.62
C PHE A 503 1.99 -31.10 11.80
N ILE A 504 1.35 -32.27 11.77
CA ILE A 504 0.48 -32.75 12.83
C ILE A 504 1.26 -33.76 13.66
N PRO A 505 1.77 -33.40 14.85
CA PRO A 505 2.51 -34.34 15.69
C PRO A 505 1.60 -35.44 16.19
N PHE A 506 2.08 -36.69 16.12
CA PHE A 506 1.33 -37.82 16.66
C PHE A 506 1.08 -37.68 18.16
N ALA A 507 2.05 -37.13 18.91
CA ALA A 507 1.92 -36.87 20.34
C ALA A 507 0.78 -35.89 20.70
N GLY A 508 0.38 -35.03 19.75
CA GLY A 508 -0.79 -34.14 19.93
C GLY A 508 -2.11 -34.73 19.49
N LEU A 509 -2.07 -35.79 18.69
CA LEU A 509 -3.26 -36.50 18.23
C LEU A 509 -3.61 -37.67 19.15
N TRP A 510 -2.61 -38.40 19.67
CA TRP A 510 -2.80 -39.63 20.43
C TRP A 510 -3.06 -39.37 21.92
N ASP A 511 -4.27 -39.73 22.38
CA ASP A 511 -4.67 -39.63 23.77
C ASP A 511 -4.85 -41.03 24.37
N THR A 512 -3.88 -41.46 25.20
CA THR A 512 -3.90 -42.79 25.82
C THR A 512 -5.12 -43.02 26.70
N SER A 513 -5.72 -41.96 27.27
CA SER A 513 -6.92 -42.08 28.10
C SER A 513 -8.15 -42.48 27.28
N LYS A 514 -8.18 -42.16 25.99
CA LYS A 514 -9.27 -42.50 25.05
C LYS A 514 -9.04 -43.81 24.31
N ALA A 515 -7.85 -44.38 24.43
CA ALA A 515 -7.46 -45.58 23.67
C ALA A 515 -8.12 -46.88 24.18
N ASN A 516 -8.70 -46.89 25.40
CA ASN A 516 -9.39 -48.04 25.98
C ASN A 516 -8.59 -49.37 25.90
N GLY A 517 -7.28 -49.31 26.16
CA GLY A 517 -6.38 -50.47 26.12
C GLY A 517 -5.90 -50.89 24.72
N LYS A 518 -6.22 -50.13 23.67
CA LYS A 518 -5.78 -50.37 22.29
C LYS A 518 -4.50 -49.62 21.95
N THR A 519 -3.87 -50.07 20.87
CA THR A 519 -2.63 -49.52 20.31
C THR A 519 -2.94 -48.61 19.11
N PRO A 520 -2.01 -47.74 18.69
CA PRO A 520 -2.21 -46.91 17.50
C PRO A 520 -2.51 -47.72 16.23
N ASN A 521 -1.95 -48.93 16.10
CA ASN A 521 -2.19 -49.81 14.94
C ASN A 521 -3.62 -50.38 14.88
N ASP A 522 -4.44 -50.22 15.93
CA ASP A 522 -5.88 -50.55 15.90
C ASP A 522 -6.72 -49.47 15.19
N TYR A 523 -6.10 -48.33 14.85
CA TYR A 523 -6.70 -47.25 14.09
C TYR A 523 -6.23 -47.31 12.65
N GLY A 524 -7.17 -47.32 11.70
CA GLY A 524 -6.86 -47.59 10.29
C GLY A 524 -7.24 -46.47 9.34
N ILE A 525 -7.90 -45.41 9.81
CA ILE A 525 -8.30 -44.30 8.97
C ILE A 525 -7.88 -43.00 9.62
N ILE A 526 -7.16 -42.15 8.88
CA ILE A 526 -6.99 -40.74 9.22
C ILE A 526 -7.94 -39.91 8.38
N ARG A 527 -8.68 -39.00 9.02
CA ARG A 527 -9.56 -38.05 8.35
C ARG A 527 -9.15 -36.61 8.67
N LEU A 528 -8.90 -35.81 7.64
CA LEU A 528 -8.73 -34.37 7.73
C LEU A 528 -10.00 -33.69 7.24
N SER A 529 -10.63 -32.88 8.10
CA SER A 529 -11.85 -32.15 7.76
C SER A 529 -11.53 -30.66 7.62
N PHE A 530 -11.77 -30.15 6.42
CA PHE A 530 -11.74 -28.72 6.09
C PHE A 530 -13.17 -28.20 6.28
N SER A 531 -13.39 -27.04 6.90
CA SER A 531 -14.71 -26.51 7.25
C SER A 531 -15.59 -26.14 6.03
N GLY A 532 -16.03 -27.14 5.25
CA GLY A 532 -17.01 -27.03 4.18
C GLY A 532 -16.47 -26.67 2.79
N GLU A 533 -15.16 -26.48 2.63
CA GLU A 533 -14.54 -26.12 1.35
C GLU A 533 -13.79 -27.29 0.72
N MET A 534 -14.00 -27.53 -0.59
CA MET A 534 -13.16 -28.46 -1.33
C MET A 534 -11.77 -27.87 -1.56
N LYS A 535 -10.74 -28.65 -1.25
CA LYS A 535 -9.33 -28.24 -1.36
C LYS A 535 -8.51 -29.32 -2.04
N MET A 536 -7.49 -28.90 -2.78
CA MET A 536 -6.40 -29.84 -3.08
C MET A 536 -5.64 -30.12 -1.82
N TYR A 537 -5.28 -31.37 -1.59
CA TYR A 537 -4.53 -31.77 -0.41
C TYR A 537 -3.37 -32.70 -0.76
N GLY A 538 -2.38 -32.72 0.12
CA GLY A 538 -1.28 -33.66 0.17
C GLY A 538 -1.12 -34.20 1.59
N LEU A 539 -0.99 -35.51 1.73
CA LEU A 539 -0.76 -36.18 3.01
C LEU A 539 0.39 -37.18 2.90
N HIS A 540 1.27 -37.18 3.90
CA HIS A 540 2.40 -38.10 4.00
C HIS A 540 2.66 -38.48 5.47
N LEU A 541 2.93 -39.77 5.74
CA LEU A 541 3.28 -40.27 7.08
C LEU A 541 4.76 -40.04 7.36
N LEU A 542 5.10 -39.25 8.37
CA LEU A 542 6.48 -38.89 8.66
C LEU A 542 7.07 -39.76 9.78
N TYR A 543 8.26 -40.30 9.54
CA TYR A 543 9.03 -41.10 10.49
C TYR A 543 10.40 -40.47 10.73
N LYS A 544 11.00 -40.71 11.90
CA LYS A 544 12.40 -40.39 12.18
C LYS A 544 13.29 -41.11 11.17
N GLU A 545 14.24 -40.40 10.61
CA GLU A 545 15.30 -41.04 9.84
C GLU A 545 16.12 -41.93 10.78
N GLY A 546 16.41 -43.15 10.34
CA GLY A 546 17.40 -43.99 11.02
C GLY A 546 18.79 -43.34 10.93
N PRO A 547 19.72 -43.73 11.81
CA PRO A 547 21.12 -43.28 11.72
C PRO A 547 21.77 -43.63 10.38
#